data_AF-A0A935ECJ2-F1
#
_entry.id   AF-A0A935ECJ2-F1
#
_cell.length_a   1.000
_cell.length_b   1.000
_cell.length_c   1.000
_cell.angle_alpha   90.00
_cell.angle_beta   90.00
_cell.angle_gamma   90.00
#
_symmetry.space_group_name_H-M   'P 1'
#
loop_
_entity.id
_entity.type
_entity.pdbx_description
1 polymer ?
#
loop_
_entity_poly.entity_id
_entity_poly.type
_entity_poly.pdbx_seq_one_letter_code
_entity_poly.pdbx_strand_id
1 'polypeptide(L)'
;MSVEALLAELQRLGVQVRVESGNLRLGGAPGLITPELKDRIVQLKPQLVAALERLAVEAGCSSIVPLQAGEGRLPVFAVAGHNGDVFCYRHLVSRLDREQPFFGLQPPASTVAARLSTV
;
A
#
# COMPACT_ATOMS: atom_id res chain seq x y z
N MET A 1 8.17 -24.87 -2.77
CA MET A 1 8.11 -23.50 -3.31
C MET A 1 8.39 -22.51 -2.18
N SER A 2 9.10 -21.41 -2.46
CA SER A 2 9.38 -20.34 -1.48
C SER A 2 8.23 -19.33 -1.41
N VAL A 3 8.20 -18.55 -0.33
CA VAL A 3 7.24 -17.45 -0.09
C VAL A 3 7.34 -16.39 -1.17
N GLU A 4 8.56 -16.06 -1.59
CA GLU A 4 8.84 -15.05 -2.63
C GLU A 4 8.27 -15.47 -4.00
N ALA A 5 8.42 -16.75 -4.36
CA ALA A 5 7.87 -17.28 -5.60
C ALA A 5 6.33 -17.19 -5.63
N LEU A 6 5.69 -17.44 -4.48
CA LEU A 6 4.25 -17.31 -4.34
C LEU A 6 3.79 -15.84 -4.43
N LEU A 7 4.51 -14.90 -3.79
CA LEU A 7 4.22 -13.46 -3.90
C LEU A 7 4.34 -12.96 -5.34
N ALA A 8 5.40 -13.38 -6.06
CA ALA A 8 5.58 -13.04 -7.47
C ALA A 8 4.47 -13.62 -8.36
N GLU A 9 4.03 -14.85 -8.09
CA GLU A 9 2.90 -15.48 -8.79
C GLU A 9 1.60 -14.71 -8.54
N LEU A 10 1.33 -14.31 -7.30
CA LEU A 10 0.15 -13.52 -6.93
C LEU A 10 0.15 -12.14 -7.60
N GLN A 11 1.29 -11.45 -7.61
CA GLN A 11 1.44 -10.17 -8.32
C GLN A 11 1.21 -10.32 -9.83
N ARG A 12 1.78 -11.36 -10.45
CA ARG A 12 1.60 -11.63 -11.89
C ARG A 12 0.15 -11.90 -12.24
N LEU A 13 -0.59 -12.55 -11.34
CA LEU A 13 -2.02 -12.80 -11.48
C LEU A 13 -2.89 -11.57 -11.17
N GLY A 14 -2.30 -10.46 -10.71
CA GLY A 14 -3.04 -9.27 -10.30
C GLY A 14 -3.83 -9.47 -9.00
N VAL A 15 -3.47 -10.48 -8.20
CA VAL A 15 -4.06 -10.74 -6.88
C VAL A 15 -3.36 -9.87 -5.84
N GLN A 16 -4.10 -8.94 -5.27
CA GLN A 16 -3.66 -8.09 -4.17
C GLN A 16 -3.73 -8.87 -2.86
N VAL A 17 -2.64 -8.90 -2.12
CA VAL A 17 -2.56 -9.55 -0.81
C VAL A 17 -2.18 -8.50 0.22
N ARG A 18 -2.99 -8.40 1.28
CA ARG A 18 -2.75 -7.45 2.38
C ARG A 18 -2.93 -8.11 3.73
N VAL A 19 -2.15 -7.67 4.72
CA VAL A 19 -2.32 -8.06 6.12
C VAL A 19 -3.17 -7.00 6.80
N GLU A 20 -4.31 -7.39 7.35
CA GLU A 20 -5.22 -6.53 8.09
C GLU A 20 -5.50 -7.17 9.44
N SER A 21 -5.02 -6.55 10.52
CA SER A 21 -5.19 -7.03 11.90
C SER A 21 -4.78 -8.51 12.10
N GLY A 22 -3.65 -8.93 11.53
CA GLY A 22 -3.15 -10.30 11.62
C GLY A 22 -3.83 -11.31 10.67
N ASN A 23 -4.74 -10.86 9.82
CA ASN A 23 -5.39 -11.70 8.81
C ASN A 23 -4.96 -11.31 7.39
N LEU A 24 -4.71 -12.32 6.54
CA LEU A 24 -4.50 -12.10 5.11
C LEU A 24 -5.84 -11.86 4.42
N ARG A 25 -5.97 -10.71 3.76
CA ARG A 25 -7.05 -10.43 2.82
C ARG A 25 -6.52 -10.50 1.39
N LEU A 26 -7.28 -11.18 0.54
CA LEU A 26 -7.01 -11.33 -0.88
C LEU A 26 -8.04 -10.50 -1.65
N GLY A 27 -7.58 -9.64 -2.55
CA GLY A 27 -8.41 -8.88 -3.49
C GLY A 27 -7.97 -9.19 -4.91
N GLY A 28 -8.91 -9.36 -5.83
CA GLY A 28 -8.58 -9.69 -7.22
C GLY A 28 -9.83 -9.96 -8.04
N ALA A 29 -9.66 -10.14 -9.36
CA ALA A 29 -10.76 -10.51 -10.22
C ALA A 29 -11.36 -11.88 -9.81
N PRO A 30 -12.70 -12.04 -9.84
CA PRO A 30 -13.34 -13.31 -9.53
C PRO A 30 -12.84 -14.41 -10.47
N GLY A 31 -12.47 -15.56 -9.91
CA GLY A 31 -11.95 -16.72 -10.65
C GLY A 31 -10.43 -16.89 -10.64
N LEU A 32 -9.66 -15.89 -10.17
CA LEU A 32 -8.19 -16.01 -10.01
C LEU A 32 -7.78 -16.85 -8.79
N ILE A 33 -8.64 -16.89 -7.76
CA ILE A 33 -8.39 -17.67 -6.55
C ILE A 33 -8.94 -19.08 -6.76
N THR A 34 -8.14 -19.91 -7.43
CA THR A 34 -8.40 -21.35 -7.57
C THR A 34 -8.27 -22.06 -6.21
N PRO A 35 -8.98 -23.16 -5.96
CA PRO A 35 -8.86 -23.95 -4.72
C PRO A 35 -7.42 -24.34 -4.38
N GLU A 36 -6.61 -24.68 -5.38
CA GLU A 36 -5.21 -25.08 -5.24
C GLU A 36 -4.35 -23.91 -4.77
N LEU A 37 -4.63 -22.71 -5.29
CA LEU A 37 -3.97 -21.47 -4.85
C LEU A 37 -4.37 -21.13 -3.41
N LYS A 38 -5.64 -21.34 -3.05
CA LYS A 38 -6.13 -21.14 -1.69
C LYS A 38 -5.43 -22.06 -0.69
N ASP A 39 -5.30 -23.36 -0.99
CA ASP A 39 -4.62 -24.32 -0.11
C ASP A 39 -3.14 -23.97 0.07
N ARG A 40 -2.47 -23.54 -1.01
CA ARG A 40 -1.09 -23.05 -0.95
C ARG A 40 -0.95 -21.78 -0.09
N ILE A 41 -1.88 -20.84 -0.19
CA ILE A 41 -1.91 -19.63 0.65
C ILE A 41 -2.15 -19.99 2.12
N VAL A 42 -3.04 -20.95 2.41
CA VAL A 42 -3.32 -21.41 3.78
C VAL A 42 -2.09 -22.06 4.40
N GLN A 43 -1.40 -22.92 3.65
CA GLN A 43 -0.19 -23.61 4.12
C GLN A 43 0.97 -22.66 4.44
N LEU A 44 1.11 -21.58 3.66
CA LEU A 44 2.20 -20.61 3.80
C LEU A 44 1.79 -19.30 4.49
N LYS A 45 0.54 -19.20 4.97
CA LYS A 45 -0.03 -18.02 5.65
C LYS A 45 0.90 -17.37 6.67
N PRO A 46 1.45 -18.09 7.68
CA PRO A 46 2.29 -17.44 8.70
C PRO A 46 3.56 -16.82 8.11
N GLN A 47 4.12 -17.44 7.06
CA GLN A 47 5.34 -16.97 6.41
C GLN A 47 5.04 -15.77 5.49
N LEU A 48 3.88 -15.75 4.83
CA LEU A 48 3.40 -14.60 4.05
C LEU A 48 3.18 -13.38 4.92
N VAL A 49 2.56 -13.54 6.10
CA VAL A 49 2.35 -12.44 7.06
C VAL A 49 3.70 -11.86 7.50
N ALA A 50 4.63 -12.72 7.96
CA ALA A 50 5.94 -12.27 8.41
C ALA A 50 6.76 -11.60 7.29
N ALA A 51 6.67 -12.10 6.05
CA ALA A 51 7.34 -11.49 4.91
C ALA A 51 6.77 -10.09 4.58
N LEU A 52 5.45 -9.95 4.56
CA LEU A 52 4.78 -8.67 4.30
C LEU A 52 5.06 -7.64 5.40
N GLU A 53 5.10 -8.06 6.66
CA GLU A 53 5.44 -7.20 7.80
C GLU A 53 6.90 -6.72 7.73
N ARG A 54 7.86 -7.62 7.46
CA ARG A 54 9.26 -7.22 7.27
C ARG A 54 9.43 -6.26 6.10
N LEU A 55 8.81 -6.55 4.96
CA LEU A 55 8.85 -5.67 3.79
C LEU A 55 8.25 -4.29 4.08
N ALA A 56 7.20 -4.21 4.90
CA ALA A 56 6.64 -2.92 5.32
C ALA A 56 7.58 -2.11 6.23
N VAL A 57 8.35 -2.79 7.09
CA VAL A 57 9.37 -2.18 7.95
C VAL A 57 10.57 -1.72 7.11
N GLU A 58 11.07 -2.57 6.21
CA GLU A 58 12.22 -2.29 5.34
C GLU A 58 11.92 -1.20 4.31
N ALA A 59 10.70 -1.17 3.76
CA ALA A 59 10.25 -0.13 2.84
C ALA A 59 10.07 1.23 3.54
N GLY A 60 10.24 1.30 4.86
CA GLY A 60 10.17 2.53 5.63
C GLY A 60 8.86 3.27 5.36
N CYS A 61 7.72 2.56 5.35
CA CYS A 61 6.40 3.13 5.08
C CYS A 61 6.11 4.29 6.04
N SER A 62 6.55 5.49 5.68
CA SER A 62 6.28 6.69 6.44
C SER A 62 4.84 7.04 6.18
N SER A 63 4.08 7.28 7.25
CA SER A 63 2.72 7.80 7.13
C SER A 63 2.65 9.19 6.50
N ILE A 64 3.79 9.76 6.11
CA ILE A 64 3.94 11.04 5.43
C ILE A 64 4.35 10.76 3.99
N VAL A 65 3.50 11.17 3.05
CA VAL A 65 3.70 11.03 1.61
C VAL A 65 3.95 12.42 1.02
N PRO A 66 5.11 12.69 0.41
CA PRO A 66 5.36 13.95 -0.27
C PRO A 66 4.54 14.03 -1.56
N LEU A 67 3.66 15.03 -1.66
CA LEU A 67 2.93 15.33 -2.89
C LEU A 67 3.59 16.46 -3.69
N GLN A 68 4.29 17.37 -3.01
CA GLN A 68 5.17 18.36 -3.62
C GLN A 68 6.35 18.64 -2.70
N ALA A 69 7.56 18.34 -3.18
CA ALA A 69 8.83 18.66 -2.52
C ALA A 69 9.24 20.09 -2.88
N GLY A 70 8.51 21.07 -2.34
CA GLY A 70 8.94 22.48 -2.37
C GLY A 70 9.93 22.77 -1.26
N GLU A 71 10.70 23.85 -1.39
CA GLU A 71 11.55 24.40 -0.34
C GLU A 71 11.33 25.92 -0.29
N GLY A 72 11.32 26.52 0.89
CA GLY A 72 11.22 27.99 1.04
C GLY A 72 9.86 28.54 1.52
N ARG A 73 8.83 27.69 1.64
CA ARG A 73 7.54 28.06 2.25
C ARG A 73 7.16 27.15 3.42
N LEU A 74 6.21 27.61 4.25
CA LEU A 74 5.73 26.85 5.40
C LEU A 74 5.10 25.53 4.92
N PRO A 75 5.60 24.35 5.32
CA PRO A 75 5.06 23.08 4.86
C PRO A 75 3.59 22.87 5.24
N VAL A 76 2.79 22.34 4.32
CA VAL A 76 1.41 21.94 4.58
C VAL A 76 1.35 20.42 4.79
N PHE A 77 0.75 20.02 5.91
CA PHE A 77 0.47 18.62 6.23
C PHE A 77 -1.04 18.39 6.21
N ALA A 78 -1.52 17.53 5.32
CA ALA A 78 -2.94 17.31 5.10
C ALA A 78 -3.36 15.90 5.52
N VAL A 79 -4.42 15.81 6.32
CA VAL A 79 -5.02 14.54 6.75
C VAL A 79 -6.20 14.22 5.83
N ALA A 80 -6.04 13.20 4.98
CA ALA A 80 -7.10 12.76 4.09
C ALA A 80 -8.29 12.22 4.89
N GLY A 81 -9.52 12.53 4.43
CA GLY A 81 -10.77 12.10 5.06
C GLY A 81 -11.11 10.62 4.82
N HIS A 82 -12.35 10.35 4.43
CA HIS A 82 -13.05 9.04 4.46
C HIS A 82 -12.27 7.78 4.02
N ASN A 83 -11.22 7.88 3.20
CA ASN A 83 -10.44 6.74 2.71
C ASN A 83 -8.92 6.81 2.98
N GLY A 84 -8.43 7.87 3.63
CA GLY A 84 -6.99 8.05 3.86
C GLY A 84 -6.13 8.20 2.59
N ASP A 85 -6.76 8.36 1.42
CA ASP A 85 -6.07 8.51 0.14
C ASP A 85 -5.55 9.95 -0.02
N VAL A 86 -4.23 10.11 0.06
CA VAL A 86 -3.54 11.39 -0.07
C VAL A 86 -3.63 11.98 -1.48
N PHE A 87 -3.91 11.17 -2.51
CA PHE A 87 -4.01 11.64 -3.89
C PHE A 87 -5.26 12.47 -4.14
N CYS A 88 -6.22 12.52 -3.20
CA CYS A 88 -7.34 13.46 -3.28
C CYS A 88 -6.87 14.94 -3.34
N TYR A 89 -5.67 15.24 -2.84
CA TYR A 89 -5.08 16.58 -2.90
C TYR A 89 -4.35 16.90 -4.20
N ARG A 90 -4.20 15.96 -5.14
CA ARG A 90 -3.41 16.16 -6.38
C ARG A 90 -3.84 17.40 -7.16
N HIS A 91 -5.14 17.62 -7.27
CA HIS A 91 -5.69 18.81 -7.94
C HIS A 91 -5.40 20.10 -7.18
N LEU A 92 -5.42 20.08 -5.85
CA LEU A 92 -5.03 21.23 -5.04
C LEU A 92 -3.54 21.53 -5.21
N VAL A 93 -2.69 20.52 -5.02
CA VAL A 93 -1.23 20.63 -5.11
C VAL A 93 -0.80 21.19 -6.46
N SER A 94 -1.43 20.75 -7.56
CA SER A 94 -1.11 21.26 -8.91
C SER A 94 -1.34 22.77 -9.12
N ARG A 95 -2.07 23.42 -8.20
CA ARG A 95 -2.38 24.86 -8.24
C ARG A 95 -1.65 25.65 -7.15
N LEU A 96 -0.94 24.98 -6.26
CA LEU A 96 -0.07 25.64 -5.30
C LEU A 96 1.18 26.15 -6.00
N ASP A 97 1.84 27.11 -5.35
CA ASP A 97 3.17 27.53 -5.73
C ASP A 97 4.12 26.33 -5.73
N ARG A 98 5.07 26.23 -6.68
CA ARG A 98 6.01 25.09 -6.75
C ARG A 98 6.93 25.02 -5.54
N GLU A 99 7.17 26.16 -4.88
CA GLU A 99 7.97 26.24 -3.66
C GLU A 99 7.17 25.85 -2.40
N GLN A 100 5.85 25.68 -2.50
CA GLN A 100 5.00 25.27 -1.39
C GLN A 100 5.19 23.77 -1.09
N PRO A 101 5.83 23.37 0.02
CA PRO A 101 5.94 21.97 0.37
C PRO A 101 4.55 21.46 0.77
N PHE A 102 4.15 20.30 0.26
CA PHE A 102 2.87 19.68 0.58
C PHE A 102 3.04 18.18 0.81
N PHE A 103 2.59 17.74 1.97
CA PHE A 103 2.68 16.36 2.44
C PHE A 103 1.28 15.86 2.82
N GLY A 104 0.92 14.68 2.34
CA GLY A 104 -0.29 13.98 2.75
C GLY A 104 0.02 12.99 3.87
N LEU A 105 -0.87 12.86 4.84
CA LEU A 105 -0.84 11.77 5.80
C LEU A 105 -1.59 10.57 5.23
N GLN A 106 -0.84 9.52 4.90
CA GLN A 106 -1.40 8.23 4.55
C GLN A 106 -1.27 7.31 5.76
N PRO A 107 -2.35 6.70 6.26
CA PRO A 107 -2.24 5.69 7.29
C PRO A 107 -1.28 4.57 6.84
N PRO A 108 -0.52 3.99 7.78
CA PRO A 108 0.41 2.93 7.45
C PRO A 108 -0.34 1.80 6.73
N ALA A 109 0.35 1.12 5.82
CA ALA A 109 -0.21 0.05 4.98
C ALA A 109 -0.93 -1.07 5.78
N SER A 110 -0.70 -1.14 7.10
CA SER A 110 -1.40 -2.03 8.04
C SER A 110 -2.83 -1.63 8.39
N THR A 111 -3.23 -0.36 8.17
CA THR A 111 -4.54 0.19 8.59
C THR A 111 -5.45 0.54 7.40
N VAL A 112 -4.89 0.92 6.26
CA VAL A 112 -5.67 1.15 5.03
C VAL A 112 -5.15 0.24 3.95
N ALA A 113 -6.09 -0.43 3.27
CA ALA A 113 -5.86 -1.26 2.11
C ALA A 113 -4.83 -0.61 1.18
N ALA A 114 -3.58 -1.06 1.26
CA ALA A 114 -2.50 -0.56 0.44
C ALA A 114 -2.86 -0.78 -1.03
N ARG A 115 -3.30 0.29 -1.69
CA ARG A 115 -3.40 0.34 -3.14
C ARG A 115 -1.97 0.41 -3.66
N LEU A 116 -1.44 -0.72 -4.10
CA LEU A 116 -0.37 -0.71 -5.08
C LEU A 116 -0.98 -0.24 -6.41
N SER A 117 -1.15 1.08 -6.57
CA SER A 117 -1.39 1.67 -7.88
C SER A 117 -0.04 1.73 -8.59
N THR A 118 0.11 0.90 -9.61
CA THR A 118 1.18 1.02 -10.61
C THR A 118 1.19 2.45 -11.16
N VAL A 119 2.39 3.00 -11.26
CA VAL A 119 2.72 4.31 -11.85
C VAL A 119 2.10 4.48 -13.23
#